data_AF-A0AA37XJ90-F1
#
_entry.id   AF-A0AA37XJ90-F1
#
_cell.length_a   1.000
_cell.length_b   1.000
_cell.length_c   1.000
_cell.angle_alpha   90.00
_cell.angle_beta   90.00
_cell.angle_gamma   90.00
#
_symmetry.space_group_name_H-M   'P 1'
#
loop_
_entity.id
_entity.type
_entity.pdbx_description
1 polymer ?
#
loop_
_entity_poly.entity_id
_entity_poly.type
_entity_poly.pdbx_seq_one_letter_code
_entity_poly.pdbx_strand_id
1 'polypeptide(L)'
;MYNEDLIELFNLVKQNIEEAVQAYAEDSHSIAGKVIKREKDVNSLEESIRRTYISNLNKGIGKPSDGILFVDIVSNLERISDHSVKIAKHSLGIRYPFSKQVLNTKGEGFVKI
;
A
#
# COMPACT_ATOMS: atom_id res chain seq x y z
N MET A 1 9.47 22.61 3.16
CA MET A 1 8.87 21.39 2.61
C MET A 1 7.83 20.97 3.62
N TYR A 2 6.57 21.32 3.39
CA TYR A 2 5.51 21.15 4.39
C TYR A 2 5.34 19.66 4.68
N ASN A 3 5.38 19.31 5.96
CA ASN A 3 5.38 17.95 6.49
C ASN A 3 3.96 17.39 6.62
N GLU A 4 2.92 18.20 6.36
CA GLU A 4 1.52 17.82 6.57
C GLU A 4 1.10 16.68 5.65
N ASP A 5 1.45 16.73 4.36
CA ASP A 5 1.14 15.64 3.42
C ASP A 5 1.85 14.33 3.80
N LEU A 6 3.11 14.41 4.28
CA LEU A 6 3.85 13.23 4.72
C LEU A 6 3.27 12.65 6.02
N ILE A 7 2.87 13.51 6.96
CA ILE A 7 2.17 13.12 8.19
C ILE A 7 0.83 12.46 7.83
N GLU A 8 0.11 13.00 6.87
CA GLU A 8 -1.15 12.44 6.41
C GLU A 8 -0.95 11.08 5.74
N LEU A 9 0.07 10.94 4.87
CA LEU A 9 0.45 9.65 4.30
C LEU A 9 0.77 8.64 5.40
N PHE A 10 1.55 9.04 6.40
CA PHE A 10 1.85 8.18 7.55
C PHE A 10 0.59 7.75 8.30
N ASN A 11 -0.36 8.66 8.53
CA ASN A 11 -1.62 8.35 9.22
C ASN A 11 -2.49 7.37 8.43
N LEU A 12 -2.61 7.56 7.11
CA LEU A 12 -3.36 6.65 6.25
C LEU A 12 -2.74 5.25 6.22
N VAL A 13 -1.41 5.16 6.14
CA VAL A 13 -0.69 3.88 6.17
C VAL A 13 -0.84 3.21 7.53
N LYS A 14 -0.71 3.96 8.64
CA LYS A 14 -0.94 3.44 9.99
C LYS A 14 -2.36 2.88 10.13
N GLN A 15 -3.37 3.60 9.65
CA GLN A 15 -4.75 3.13 9.68
C GLN A 15 -4.94 1.85 8.85
N ASN A 16 -4.30 1.75 7.69
CA ASN A 16 -4.33 0.53 6.88
C ASN A 16 -3.73 -0.67 7.62
N ILE A 17 -2.62 -0.49 8.36
CA ILE A 17 -2.02 -1.56 9.17
C ILE A 17 -2.99 -2.02 10.26
N GLU A 18 -3.52 -1.08 11.05
CA GLU A 18 -4.40 -1.38 12.18
C GLU A 18 -5.68 -2.11 11.72
N GLU A 19 -6.34 -1.58 10.69
CA GLU A 19 -7.56 -2.16 10.16
C GLU A 19 -7.32 -3.47 9.40
N ALA A 20 -6.17 -3.66 8.74
CA ALA A 20 -5.85 -4.92 8.07
C ALA A 20 -5.68 -6.06 9.09
N VAL A 21 -4.95 -5.80 10.18
CA VAL A 21 -4.80 -6.77 11.28
C VAL A 21 -6.15 -7.06 11.93
N GLN A 22 -6.97 -6.03 12.17
CA GLN A 22 -8.31 -6.21 12.72
C GLN A 22 -9.20 -7.04 11.78
N ALA A 23 -9.22 -6.71 10.49
CA ALA A 23 -9.99 -7.45 9.49
C ALA A 23 -9.61 -8.93 9.45
N TYR A 24 -8.32 -9.24 9.57
CA TYR A 24 -7.84 -10.62 9.61
C TYR A 24 -8.22 -11.34 10.90
N ALA A 25 -8.06 -10.69 12.06
CA ALA A 25 -8.38 -11.28 13.35
C ALA A 25 -9.89 -11.56 13.53
N GLU A 26 -10.74 -10.72 12.97
CA GLU A 26 -12.19 -10.78 13.12
C GLU A 26 -12.91 -11.40 11.90
N ASP A 27 -12.17 -11.84 10.88
CA ASP A 27 -12.71 -12.28 9.57
C ASP A 27 -13.69 -11.25 8.95
N SER A 28 -13.39 -9.96 9.15
CA SER A 28 -14.31 -8.87 8.84
C SER A 28 -14.14 -8.35 7.42
N HIS A 29 -15.00 -8.82 6.53
CA HIS A 29 -15.04 -8.39 5.13
C HIS A 29 -15.30 -6.87 4.98
N SER A 30 -16.06 -6.28 5.90
CA SER A 30 -16.35 -4.85 5.90
C SER A 30 -15.09 -4.02 6.14
N ILE A 31 -14.29 -4.39 7.14
CA ILE A 31 -13.04 -3.70 7.48
C ILE A 31 -12.02 -3.92 6.36
N ALA A 32 -11.90 -5.14 5.82
CA ALA A 32 -11.04 -5.41 4.69
C ALA A 32 -11.37 -4.53 3.46
N GLY A 33 -12.65 -4.33 3.17
CA GLY A 33 -13.11 -3.44 2.10
C GLY A 33 -12.69 -1.98 2.30
N LYS A 34 -12.65 -1.49 3.55
CA LYS A 34 -12.17 -0.13 3.88
C LYS A 34 -10.69 0.03 3.57
N VAL A 35 -9.86 -0.93 3.98
CA VAL A 35 -8.40 -0.94 3.70
C VAL A 35 -8.15 -0.90 2.20
N ILE A 36 -8.82 -1.76 1.42
CA ILE A 36 -8.69 -1.81 -0.04
C ILE A 36 -9.10 -0.49 -0.70
N LYS A 37 -10.14 0.18 -0.17
CA LYS A 37 -10.59 1.47 -0.70
C LYS A 37 -9.57 2.58 -0.39
N ARG A 38 -9.09 2.66 0.85
CA ARG A 38 -8.14 3.66 1.33
C ARG A 38 -6.78 3.58 0.63
N GLU A 39 -6.41 2.40 0.14
CA GLU A 39 -5.19 2.23 -0.68
C GLU A 39 -5.14 3.16 -1.90
N LYS A 40 -6.29 3.53 -2.47
CA LYS A 40 -6.33 4.50 -3.56
C LYS A 40 -5.90 5.89 -3.11
N ASP A 41 -6.24 6.27 -1.88
CA ASP A 41 -5.90 7.56 -1.29
C ASP A 41 -4.40 7.60 -0.95
N VAL A 42 -3.85 6.51 -0.40
CA VAL A 42 -2.40 6.35 -0.16
C VAL A 42 -1.61 6.52 -1.45
N ASN A 43 -1.98 5.80 -2.52
CA ASN A 43 -1.31 5.89 -3.82
C ASN A 43 -1.40 7.30 -4.42
N SER A 44 -2.56 7.93 -4.34
CA SER A 44 -2.76 9.28 -4.89
C SER A 44 -1.90 10.32 -4.15
N LEU A 45 -1.83 10.20 -2.83
CA LEU A 45 -1.04 11.10 -1.99
C LEU A 45 0.46 10.90 -2.18
N GLU A 46 0.92 9.65 -2.26
CA GLU A 46 2.30 9.32 -2.63
C GLU A 46 2.72 9.98 -3.95
N GLU A 47 1.87 9.88 -4.96
CA GLU A 47 2.16 10.39 -6.30
C GLU A 47 2.18 11.93 -6.30
N SER A 48 1.26 12.55 -5.54
CA SER A 48 1.22 14.00 -5.33
C SER A 48 2.47 14.53 -4.63
N ILE A 49 2.89 13.86 -3.55
CA ILE A 49 4.10 14.20 -2.79
C ILE A 49 5.33 14.12 -3.68
N ARG A 50 5.48 13.03 -4.45
CA ARG A 50 6.61 12.84 -5.37
C ARG A 50 6.64 13.91 -6.47
N ARG A 51 5.50 14.21 -7.09
CA ARG A 51 5.39 15.27 -8.11
C ARG A 51 5.79 16.64 -7.58
N THR A 52 5.27 17.00 -6.41
CA THR A 52 5.56 18.28 -5.76
C THR A 52 7.04 18.39 -5.44
N TYR A 53 7.64 17.32 -4.95
CA TYR A 53 9.06 17.27 -4.65
C TYR A 53 9.93 17.48 -5.90
N ILE A 54 9.67 16.74 -6.98
CA ILE A 54 10.38 16.88 -8.27
C ILE A 54 10.22 18.31 -8.83
N SER A 55 9.00 18.88 -8.73
CA SER A 55 8.74 20.25 -9.17
C SER A 55 9.59 21.28 -8.41
N ASN A 56 9.75 21.10 -7.09
CA ASN A 56 10.57 22.00 -6.27
C ASN A 56 12.05 21.89 -6.63
N LEU A 57 12.58 20.68 -6.82
CA LEU A 57 13.96 20.50 -7.27
C LEU A 57 14.22 21.16 -8.62
N ASN A 58 13.30 21.01 -9.59
CA ASN A 58 13.42 21.65 -10.91
C ASN A 58 13.40 23.19 -10.84
N LYS A 59 12.80 23.76 -9.78
CA LYS A 59 12.80 25.21 -9.51
C LYS A 59 14.02 25.68 -8.69
N GLY A 60 14.96 24.79 -8.37
CA GLY A 60 16.09 25.08 -7.49
C GLY A 60 15.71 25.24 -6.02
N ILE A 61 14.52 24.77 -5.62
CA ILE A 61 14.01 24.85 -4.26
C ILE A 61 14.31 23.53 -3.53
N GLY A 62 15.22 23.56 -2.56
CA GLY A 62 15.63 22.42 -1.76
C GLY A 62 16.99 21.85 -2.18
N LYS A 63 17.49 20.87 -1.42
CA LYS A 63 18.75 20.18 -1.72
C LYS A 63 18.45 18.80 -2.31
N PRO A 64 19.08 18.41 -3.44
CA PRO A 64 18.88 17.08 -4.03
C PRO A 64 19.17 15.93 -3.06
N SER A 65 20.18 16.09 -2.18
CA SER A 65 20.55 15.11 -1.15
C SER A 65 19.40 14.77 -0.19
N ASP A 66 18.64 15.79 0.22
CA ASP A 66 17.53 15.63 1.16
C ASP A 66 16.34 14.94 0.49
N GLY A 67 16.30 14.99 -0.84
CA GLY A 67 15.27 14.37 -1.67
C GLY A 67 15.32 12.88 -1.79
N ILE A 68 16.53 12.33 -1.86
CA ILE A 68 16.73 10.89 -1.96
C ILE A 68 16.10 10.23 -0.74
N LEU A 69 16.46 10.71 0.46
CA LEU A 69 15.89 10.22 1.71
C LEU A 69 14.37 10.39 1.77
N PHE A 70 13.86 11.55 1.33
CA PHE A 70 12.43 11.82 1.33
C PHE A 70 11.64 10.87 0.42
N VAL A 71 12.11 10.65 -0.81
CA VAL A 71 11.49 9.73 -1.77
C VAL A 71 11.54 8.29 -1.26
N ASP A 72 12.63 7.89 -0.59
CA ASP A 72 12.76 6.57 0.01
C ASP A 72 11.73 6.36 1.14
N ILE A 73 11.54 7.36 2.01
CA ILE A 73 10.53 7.30 3.08
C ILE A 73 9.14 7.12 2.48
N VAL A 74 8.76 7.97 1.53
CA VAL A 74 7.44 7.93 0.87
C VAL A 74 7.20 6.57 0.19
N SER A 75 8.21 6.06 -0.52
CA SER A 75 8.11 4.76 -1.21
C SER A 75 8.02 3.59 -0.23
N ASN A 76 8.68 3.67 0.93
CA ASN A 76 8.55 2.64 1.96
C ASN A 76 7.16 2.66 2.63
N LEU A 77 6.57 3.84 2.82
CA LEU A 77 5.21 3.95 3.36
C LEU A 77 4.17 3.32 2.41
N GLU A 78 4.26 3.58 1.11
CA GLU A 78 3.39 2.94 0.11
C GLU A 78 3.51 1.41 0.14
N ARG A 79 4.74 0.87 0.17
CA ARG A 79 4.95 -0.59 0.24
C ARG A 79 4.35 -1.22 1.49
N ILE A 80 4.44 -0.55 2.63
CA ILE A 80 3.81 -1.01 3.89
C ILE A 80 2.29 -1.02 3.74
N SER A 81 1.72 -0.03 3.06
CA SER A 81 0.29 0.01 2.75
C SER A 81 -0.14 -1.16 1.85
N ASP A 82 0.58 -1.43 0.76
CA ASP A 82 0.29 -2.56 -0.13
C ASP A 82 0.37 -3.90 0.61
N HIS A 83 1.34 -4.07 1.52
CA HIS A 83 1.39 -5.23 2.41
C HIS A 83 0.16 -5.33 3.32
N SER A 84 -0.31 -4.23 3.87
CA SER A 84 -1.53 -4.18 4.69
C SER A 84 -2.77 -4.57 3.85
N VAL A 85 -2.85 -4.12 2.61
CA VAL A 85 -3.91 -4.51 1.67
C VAL A 85 -3.89 -6.00 1.35
N LYS A 86 -2.70 -6.61 1.22
CA LYS A 86 -2.56 -8.06 1.04
C LYS A 86 -3.10 -8.85 2.24
N ILE A 87 -2.84 -8.37 3.45
CA ILE A 87 -3.41 -8.95 4.68
C ILE A 87 -4.94 -8.84 4.66
N ALA A 88 -5.48 -7.64 4.40
CA ALA A 88 -6.93 -7.42 4.32
C ALA A 88 -7.62 -8.28 3.25
N LYS A 89 -7.00 -8.44 2.07
CA LYS A 89 -7.52 -9.30 0.99
C LYS A 89 -7.60 -10.76 1.42
N HIS A 90 -6.69 -11.23 2.27
CA HIS A 90 -6.75 -12.60 2.78
C HIS A 90 -8.05 -12.84 3.57
N SER A 91 -8.51 -11.86 4.35
CA SER A 91 -9.78 -11.91 5.10
C SER A 91 -11.03 -11.91 4.20
N LEU A 92 -10.88 -11.68 2.90
CA LEU A 92 -11.97 -11.80 1.91
C LEU A 92 -11.97 -13.14 1.18
N GLY A 93 -11.11 -14.08 1.59
CA GLY A 93 -10.85 -15.30 0.83
C GLY A 93 -10.13 -15.05 -0.50
N ILE A 94 -9.69 -13.82 -0.77
CA ILE A 94 -8.88 -13.48 -1.94
C ILE A 94 -7.45 -13.95 -1.65
N ARG A 95 -7.17 -15.22 -1.95
CA ARG A 95 -5.80 -15.71 -1.95
C ARG A 95 -5.02 -14.99 -3.05
N TYR A 96 -4.04 -14.18 -2.65
CA TYR A 96 -2.99 -13.76 -3.58
C TYR A 96 -2.32 -15.02 -4.12
N PRO A 97 -2.18 -15.19 -5.44
CA PRO A 97 -1.60 -16.39 -5.99
C PRO A 97 -0.14 -16.45 -5.54
N PHE A 98 0.18 -17.34 -4.60
CA PHE A 98 1.57 -17.61 -4.21
C PHE A 98 2.34 -18.36 -5.32
N SER A 99 1.65 -18.74 -6.39
CA SER A 99 2.19 -19.13 -7.67
C SER A 99 1.04 -19.04 -8.68
N LYS A 100 1.34 -18.84 -9.97
CA LYS A 100 0.35 -19.02 -11.05
C LYS A 100 -0.32 -20.38 -10.84
N GLN A 101 -1.57 -20.39 -10.38
CA GLN A 101 -2.40 -21.56 -10.59
C GLN A 101 -2.66 -21.64 -12.09
N VAL A 102 -1.94 -22.52 -12.78
CA VAL A 102 -2.39 -23.01 -14.07
C VAL A 102 -3.63 -23.86 -13.76
N LEU A 103 -4.81 -23.27 -13.91
CA LEU A 103 -6.05 -24.01 -13.90
C LEU A 103 -6.01 -24.99 -15.09
N ASN A 104 -5.93 -26.29 -14.81
CA ASN A 104 -6.29 -27.30 -15.80
C ASN A 104 -7.82 -27.28 -15.94
N THR A 105 -8.31 -27.19 -17.18
CA THR A 105 -9.73 -27.19 -17.59
C THR A 105 -10.49 -28.48 -17.27
N LYS A 106 -9.97 -29.38 -16.44
CA LYS A 106 -10.59 -30.68 -16.13
C LYS A 106 -10.79 -31.01 -14.65
N GLY A 107 -10.59 -30.07 -13.72
CA GLY A 107 -11.14 -30.20 -12.37
C GLY A 107 -10.63 -31.37 -11.51
N GLU A 108 -9.39 -31.84 -11.69
CA GLU A 108 -8.81 -32.88 -10.83
C GLU A 108 -7.49 -32.41 -10.18
N GLY A 109 -7.49 -32.38 -8.84
CA GLY A 109 -6.33 -32.57 -7.96
C GLY A 109 -5.23 -31.51 -7.89
N PHE A 110 -4.89 -31.07 -6.67
CA PHE A 110 -3.72 -30.24 -6.39
C PHE A 110 -2.43 -31.07 -6.43
N VAL A 111 -1.43 -30.66 -7.22
CA VAL A 111 -0.05 -31.12 -7.06
C VAL A 111 0.70 -30.08 -6.24
N LYS A 112 1.19 -30.47 -5.05
CA LYS A 112 2.15 -29.66 -4.29
C LYS A 112 3.49 -29.66 -5.02
N ILE A 113 3.98 -28.48 -5.35
CA ILE A 113 5.40 -28.20 -5.55
C ILE A 113 5.74 -26.98 -4.70
#